data_AF-A0A564UJ62-F1
#
_entry.id   AF-A0A564UJ62-F1
#
_cell.length_a   1.000
_cell.length_b   1.000
_cell.length_c   1.000
_cell.angle_alpha   90.00
_cell.angle_beta   90.00
_cell.angle_gamma   90.00
#
_symmetry.space_group_name_H-M   'P 1'
#
loop_
_entity.id
_entity.type
_entity.pdbx_description
1 polymer ?
#
loop_
_entity_poly.entity_id
_entity_poly.type
_entity_poly.pdbx_seq_one_letter_code
_entity_poly.pdbx_strand_id
1 'polypeptide(L)'
;MDNAIRGAVASDERRLSFQMYYGKGIMNIQIENSIKDTSKVRNGIYLTTKSRKEGHGIGLQNVKLVVEKYHGQMEICHAEKSFQVKILLYMKLDEK
;
A
#
# COMPACT_ATOMS: atom_id res chain seq x y z
N MET A 1 0.14 0.36 6.88
CA MET A 1 1.37 0.89 7.51
C MET A 1 2.27 -0.20 8.10
N ASP A 2 1.73 -1.14 8.90
CA ASP A 2 2.46 -2.27 9.49
C ASP A 2 3.37 -3.06 8.50
N ASN A 3 2.89 -3.30 7.27
CA ASN A 3 3.71 -3.93 6.21
C ASN A 3 4.93 -3.09 5.82
N ALA A 4 4.74 -1.78 5.69
CA ALA A 4 5.80 -0.88 5.27
C ALA A 4 6.91 -0.76 6.32
N ILE A 5 6.53 -0.74 7.61
CA ILE A 5 7.49 -0.72 8.73
C ILE A 5 8.33 -1.99 8.73
N ARG A 6 7.71 -3.17 8.63
CA ARG A 6 8.47 -4.43 8.57
C ARG A 6 9.41 -4.51 7.38
N GLY A 7 8.95 -4.06 6.21
CA GLY A 7 9.77 -4.04 5.00
C GLY A 7 11.00 -3.15 5.16
N ALA A 8 10.81 -1.94 5.69
CA ALA A 8 11.90 -1.01 5.96
C ALA A 8 12.87 -1.56 7.03
N VAL A 9 12.38 -2.13 8.13
CA VAL A 9 13.26 -2.69 9.18
C VAL A 9 14.14 -3.83 8.64
N ALA A 10 13.61 -4.61 7.70
CA ALA A 10 14.35 -5.72 7.09
C ALA A 10 15.30 -5.29 5.95
N SER A 11 15.16 -4.08 5.42
CA SER A 11 16.00 -3.56 4.33
C SER A 11 17.29 -2.90 4.85
N ASP A 12 18.26 -2.73 3.96
CA ASP A 12 19.50 -2.02 4.27
C ASP A 12 19.26 -0.51 4.44
N GLU A 13 18.40 0.08 3.60
CA GLU A 13 18.14 1.53 3.59
C GLU A 13 17.28 2.00 4.79
N ARG A 14 16.46 1.11 5.36
CA ARG A 14 15.53 1.42 6.47
C ARG A 14 14.65 2.66 6.24
N ARG A 15 14.35 2.93 4.97
CA ARG A 15 13.54 4.07 4.53
C ARG A 15 12.06 3.73 4.52
N LEU A 16 11.25 4.62 5.07
CA LEU A 16 9.80 4.66 4.97
C LEU A 16 9.35 6.09 4.69
N SER A 17 8.46 6.25 3.71
CA SER A 17 7.82 7.52 3.34
C SER A 17 6.31 7.38 3.43
N PHE A 18 5.67 8.37 4.04
CA PHE A 18 4.22 8.52 4.04
C PHE A 18 3.89 9.92 3.57
N GLN A 19 3.05 10.01 2.54
CA GLN A 19 2.55 11.26 2.01
C GLN A 19 1.04 11.18 1.89
N MET A 20 0.38 12.27 2.27
CA MET A 20 -1.07 12.41 2.17
C MET A 20 -1.38 13.82 1.71
N TYR A 21 -2.17 13.92 0.65
CA TYR A 21 -2.61 15.18 0.08
C TYR A 21 -4.13 15.15 -0.12
N TYR A 22 -4.80 16.24 0.19
CA TYR A 22 -6.22 16.43 -0.10
C TYR A 22 -6.42 17.74 -0.86
N GLY A 23 -7.12 17.66 -1.98
CA GLY A 23 -7.44 18.83 -2.78
C GLY A 23 -8.47 18.51 -3.85
N LYS A 24 -9.35 19.48 -4.14
CA LYS A 24 -10.38 19.37 -5.19
C LYS A 24 -11.24 18.10 -5.07
N GLY A 25 -11.58 17.69 -3.84
CA GLY A 25 -12.37 16.48 -3.58
C GLY A 25 -11.61 15.16 -3.74
N ILE A 26 -10.30 15.19 -3.93
CA ILE A 26 -9.47 13.99 -4.12
C ILE A 26 -8.48 13.89 -2.96
N MET A 27 -8.50 12.73 -2.28
CA MET A 27 -7.51 12.35 -1.29
C MET A 27 -6.51 11.39 -1.92
N ASN A 28 -5.25 11.80 -1.98
CA ASN A 28 -4.12 11.00 -2.47
C ASN A 28 -3.27 10.56 -1.27
N ILE A 29 -3.13 9.26 -1.07
CA ILE A 29 -2.31 8.65 -0.01
C ILE A 29 -1.24 7.81 -0.68
N GLN A 30 0.02 8.03 -0.29
CA GLN A 30 1.16 7.26 -0.77
C GLN A 30 1.97 6.75 0.41
N ILE A 31 2.21 5.45 0.42
CA ILE A 31 3.11 4.79 1.36
C ILE A 31 4.20 4.13 0.54
N GLU A 32 5.45 4.45 0.81
CA GLU A 32 6.61 3.79 0.22
C GLU A 32 7.53 3.28 1.31
N ASN A 33 8.09 2.10 1.13
CA ASN A 33 9.18 1.61 1.97
C ASN A 33 10.24 0.93 1.14
N SER A 34 11.48 1.03 1.61
CA SER A 34 12.55 0.16 1.16
C SER A 34 12.27 -1.29 1.56
N ILE A 35 12.72 -2.25 0.76
CA ILE A 35 12.57 -3.69 0.98
C ILE A 35 13.91 -4.39 0.71
N LYS A 36 14.13 -5.54 1.35
CA LYS A 36 15.35 -6.35 1.15
C LYS A 36 15.32 -7.14 -0.15
N ASP A 37 14.20 -7.79 -0.42
CA ASP A 37 13.98 -8.65 -1.58
C ASP A 37 12.84 -8.10 -2.43
N THR A 38 12.86 -8.41 -3.73
CA THR A 38 11.74 -8.11 -4.62
C THR A 38 10.44 -8.72 -4.11
N SER A 39 9.37 -7.94 -4.14
CA SER A 39 8.06 -8.42 -3.72
C SER A 39 7.60 -9.56 -4.63
N LYS A 40 7.40 -10.75 -4.04
CA LYS A 40 6.93 -11.93 -4.81
C LYS A 40 5.45 -11.78 -5.12
N VAL A 41 5.12 -11.74 -6.41
CA VAL A 41 3.74 -11.78 -6.91
C VAL A 41 3.42 -13.19 -7.38
N ARG A 42 2.29 -13.76 -6.95
CA ARG A 42 1.75 -15.01 -7.48
C ARG A 42 0.29 -14.79 -7.87
N ASN A 43 -0.05 -15.06 -9.14
CA ASN A 43 -1.41 -14.85 -9.69
C ASN A 43 -1.96 -13.43 -9.43
N GLY A 44 -1.12 -12.39 -9.53
CA GLY A 44 -1.52 -11.00 -9.27
C GLY A 44 -1.71 -10.65 -7.79
N ILE A 45 -1.42 -11.59 -6.87
CA ILE A 45 -1.49 -11.37 -5.42
C ILE A 45 -0.08 -11.16 -4.87
N TYR A 46 0.12 -10.06 -4.16
CA TYR A 46 1.35 -9.78 -3.42
C TYR A 46 1.43 -10.72 -2.21
N LEU A 47 2.42 -11.59 -2.21
CA LEU A 47 2.64 -12.56 -1.15
C LEU A 47 3.24 -11.85 0.09
N THR A 48 2.64 -12.07 1.25
CA THR A 48 3.16 -11.51 2.51
C THR A 48 4.34 -12.32 3.03
N THR A 49 5.33 -11.65 3.63
CA THR A 49 6.49 -12.27 4.29
C THR A 49 6.23 -12.73 5.74
N LYS A 50 4.99 -12.64 6.25
CA LYS A 50 4.65 -13.09 7.62
C LYS A 50 4.78 -14.62 7.71
N SER A 51 5.44 -15.14 8.75
CA SER A 51 5.67 -16.60 8.95
C SER A 51 4.47 -17.39 9.48
N ARG A 52 3.33 -16.74 9.77
CA ARG A 52 2.10 -17.42 10.24
C ARG A 52 1.24 -17.87 9.08
N LYS A 53 1.14 -19.20 8.90
CA LYS A 53 0.46 -19.92 7.81
C LYS A 53 -1.05 -19.67 7.66
N GLU A 54 -1.68 -18.90 8.55
CA GLU A 54 -3.12 -18.63 8.55
C GLU A 54 -3.35 -17.13 8.26
N GLY A 55 -3.92 -16.79 7.09
CA GLY A 55 -4.36 -15.43 6.74
C GLY A 55 -3.44 -14.59 5.83
N HIS A 56 -2.67 -15.22 4.92
CA HIS A 56 -1.76 -14.51 4.01
C HIS A 56 -2.47 -13.64 2.96
N GLY A 57 -1.85 -12.51 2.60
CA GLY A 57 -2.26 -11.66 1.45
C GLY A 57 -3.44 -10.70 1.68
N ILE A 58 -4.21 -10.89 2.76
CA ILE A 58 -5.48 -10.20 2.98
C ILE A 58 -5.29 -8.69 3.22
N GLY A 59 -4.16 -8.25 3.76
CA GLY A 59 -3.95 -6.84 4.12
C GLY A 59 -4.14 -5.88 2.94
N LEU A 60 -3.45 -6.12 1.82
CA LEU A 60 -3.59 -5.27 0.62
C LEU A 60 -4.91 -5.54 -0.11
N GLN A 61 -5.45 -6.75 -0.03
CA GLN A 61 -6.77 -7.09 -0.60
C GLN A 61 -7.90 -6.35 0.13
N ASN A 62 -7.86 -6.27 1.47
CA ASN A 62 -8.82 -5.51 2.26
C ASN A 62 -8.71 -4.02 1.98
N VAL A 63 -7.48 -3.49 1.85
CA VAL A 63 -7.29 -2.09 1.44
C VAL A 63 -7.90 -1.86 0.07
N LYS A 64 -7.65 -2.75 -0.90
CA LYS A 64 -8.25 -2.67 -2.24
C LYS A 64 -9.78 -2.69 -2.19
N LEU A 65 -10.37 -3.62 -1.43
CA LEU A 65 -11.83 -3.74 -1.27
C LEU A 65 -12.44 -2.46 -0.68
N VAL A 66 -11.80 -1.87 0.34
CA VAL A 66 -12.27 -0.62 0.95
C VAL A 66 -12.15 0.54 -0.05
N VAL A 67 -11.04 0.64 -0.77
CA VAL A 67 -10.85 1.67 -1.79
C VAL A 67 -11.91 1.57 -2.88
N GLU A 68 -12.19 0.37 -3.38
CA GLU A 68 -13.24 0.10 -4.37
C GLU A 68 -14.65 0.43 -3.83
N LYS A 69 -14.93 0.11 -2.56
CA LYS A 69 -16.21 0.47 -1.89
C LYS A 69 -16.47 1.97 -1.90
N TYR A 70 -15.42 2.79 -1.82
CA TYR A 70 -15.51 4.24 -1.90
C TYR A 70 -15.22 4.79 -3.31
N HIS A 71 -15.36 3.94 -4.34
CA HIS A 71 -15.13 4.26 -5.75
C HIS A 71 -13.74 4.83 -6.06
N GLY A 72 -12.78 4.63 -5.16
CA GLY A 72 -11.41 5.08 -5.30
C GLY A 72 -10.56 4.17 -6.20
N GLN A 73 -9.29 4.50 -6.33
CA GLN A 73 -8.30 3.74 -7.08
C GLN A 73 -7.12 3.39 -6.21
N MET A 74 -6.55 2.20 -6.41
CA MET A 74 -5.34 1.76 -5.72
C MET A 74 -4.34 1.24 -6.75
N GLU A 75 -3.11 1.71 -6.65
CA GLU A 75 -1.98 1.25 -7.45
C GLU A 75 -0.89 0.72 -6.51
N ILE A 76 -0.23 -0.36 -6.93
CA ILE A 76 0.94 -0.89 -6.23
C ILE A 76 2.10 -0.89 -7.21
N CYS A 77 3.16 -0.16 -6.88
CA CYS A 77 4.40 -0.12 -7.65
C CYS A 77 5.50 -0.81 -6.83
N HIS A 78 6.41 -1.53 -7.48
CA HIS A 78 7.57 -2.10 -6.81
C HIS A 78 8.78 -2.09 -7.73
N ALA A 79 9.96 -1.96 -7.13
CA ALA A 79 11.25 -2.11 -7.76
C ALA A 79 12.10 -3.09 -6.94
N GLU A 80 13.35 -3.28 -7.31
CA GLU A 80 14.26 -4.21 -6.63
C GLU A 80 14.35 -3.96 -5.12
N LYS A 81 14.40 -2.68 -4.71
CA LYS A 81 14.60 -2.26 -3.33
C LYS A 81 13.49 -1.38 -2.76
N SER A 82 12.38 -1.18 -3.49
CA SER A 82 11.27 -0.37 -3.02
C SER A 82 9.91 -0.99 -3.28
N PHE A 83 8.97 -0.72 -2.37
CA PHE A 83 7.57 -1.08 -2.47
C PHE A 83 6.73 0.17 -2.19
N GLN A 84 5.77 0.46 -3.08
CA GLN A 84 4.91 1.62 -2.99
C GLN A 84 3.45 1.23 -3.16
N VAL A 85 2.59 1.81 -2.33
CA VAL A 85 1.13 1.78 -2.46
C VAL A 85 0.64 3.20 -2.64
N LYS A 86 -0.12 3.44 -3.70
CA LYS A 86 -0.83 4.70 -3.95
C LYS A 86 -2.32 4.45 -3.88
N ILE A 87 -3.04 5.34 -3.21
CA ILE A 87 -4.49 5.30 -3.06
C ILE A 87 -5.04 6.66 -3.42
N LEU A 88 -6.07 6.67 -4.26
CA LEU A 88 -6.91 7.80 -4.58
C LEU A 88 -8.31 7.53 -4.05
N LEU A 89 -8.85 8.42 -3.22
CA LEU A 89 -10.24 8.39 -2.78
C LEU A 89 -10.94 9.65 -3.24
N TYR A 90 -12.15 9.51 -3.77
CA TYR A 90 -13.01 10.62 -4.14
C TYR A 90 -13.90 10.95 -2.95
N MET A 91 -13.68 12.10 -2.35
CA MET A 91 -14.52 12.60 -1.27
C MET A 91 -15.69 13.36 -1.87
N LYS A 92 -16.89 13.14 -1.32
CA LYS A 92 -18.01 14.04 -1.62
C LYS A 92 -17.58 15.44 -1.17
N LEU A 93 -17.69 16.40 -2.09
CA LEU A 93 -17.71 17.80 -1.70
C LEU A 93 -19.04 17.96 -0.96
N ASP A 94 -19.00 18.20 0.34
CA ASP A 94 -20.21 18.61 1.05
C ASP A 94 -20.65 19.92 0.39
N GLU A 95 -21.77 19.86 -0.34
CA GLU A 95 -22.46 21.05 -0.80
C GLU A 95 -22.92 21.78 0.46
N LYS A 96 -22.35 22.98 0.68
CA LYS A 96 -22.84 23.91 1.70
C LYS A 96 -24.15 24.54 1.25
#